data_AF-A0A6N8AUK7-F1
#
_entry.id   AF-A0A6N8AUK7-F1
#
_cell.length_a   1.000
_cell.length_b   1.000
_cell.length_c   1.000
_cell.angle_alpha   90.00
_cell.angle_beta   90.00
_cell.angle_gamma   90.00
#
_symmetry.space_group_name_H-M   'P 1'
#
loop_
_entity.id
_entity.type
_entity.pdbx_description
1 polymer ?
#
loop_
_entity_poly.entity_id
_entity_poly.type
_entity_poly.pdbx_seq_one_letter_code
_entity_poly.pdbx_strand_id
1 'polypeptide(L)'
;MQDQSYLGSGEFMIREYGASAPFVSVGNCSAVTLSPQTEKKTLTDYTTPGGGVRNEVERLTGVEMAYTFHDFAPENFSRALRGTTTSVVAGNVVDEPVTAYKGGYTPLGKIASSITAVKDSTAATTYDEGDDYVFQNGGIVIPAGSSIPAPVDGAANIKVSYVNPAQTKVQALVNPAKQYEGVFLGLNEAQSGKAVRITVHKMSGGLMQQLGLIGDDYGQGEVTGSLQADTTKGAGLSRYFTVEQEALA
;
A
#
# COMPACT_ATOMS: atom_id res chain seq x y z
N MET A 1 26.11 -31.58 -14.02
CA MET A 1 25.41 -30.28 -13.99
C MET A 1 25.90 -29.56 -12.75
N GLN A 2 26.40 -28.34 -12.88
CA GLN A 2 26.83 -27.54 -11.72
C GLN A 2 25.58 -27.17 -10.90
N ASP A 3 25.67 -27.19 -9.57
CA ASP A 3 24.54 -26.80 -8.72
C ASP A 3 24.21 -25.32 -8.94
N GLN A 4 22.93 -25.01 -9.12
CA GLN A 4 22.39 -23.67 -9.33
C GLN A 4 21.16 -23.43 -8.46
N SER A 5 21.12 -24.10 -7.30
CA SER A 5 20.17 -23.83 -6.24
C SER A 5 20.07 -22.32 -5.95
N TYR A 6 18.86 -21.86 -5.61
CA TYR A 6 18.57 -20.44 -5.43
C TYR A 6 17.99 -20.17 -4.04
N LEU A 7 18.64 -19.27 -3.31
CA LEU A 7 18.11 -18.63 -2.11
C LEU A 7 18.32 -17.14 -2.27
N GLY A 8 17.25 -16.42 -2.60
CA GLY A 8 17.31 -15.01 -2.99
C GLY A 8 17.12 -14.06 -1.82
N SER A 9 18.02 -13.09 -1.69
CA SER A 9 17.83 -11.88 -0.89
C SER A 9 18.10 -10.66 -1.78
N GLY A 10 17.41 -9.54 -1.56
CA GLY A 10 17.55 -8.41 -2.47
C GLY A 10 16.58 -7.27 -2.25
N GLU A 11 16.63 -6.32 -3.17
CA GLU A 11 15.81 -5.12 -3.16
C GLU A 11 14.94 -5.06 -4.42
N PHE A 12 13.67 -4.66 -4.25
CA PHE A 12 12.77 -4.38 -5.36
C PHE A 12 12.62 -2.88 -5.57
N MET A 13 12.88 -2.43 -6.79
CA MET A 13 12.81 -1.03 -7.17
C MET A 13 11.82 -0.84 -8.30
N ILE A 14 11.09 0.27 -8.28
CA ILE A 14 10.05 0.57 -9.27
C ILE A 14 10.16 2.01 -9.78
N ARG A 15 9.69 2.21 -11.02
CA ARG A 15 9.57 3.52 -11.67
C ARG A 15 8.33 3.55 -12.55
N GLU A 16 7.71 4.72 -12.72
CA GLU A 16 6.63 4.88 -13.70
C GLU A 16 7.15 4.57 -15.13
N TYR A 17 6.38 3.79 -15.89
CA TYR A 17 6.78 3.32 -17.22
C TYR A 17 7.03 4.50 -18.16
N GLY A 18 8.20 4.53 -18.80
CA GLY A 18 8.62 5.62 -19.69
C GLY A 18 9.00 6.94 -19.00
N ALA A 19 9.02 7.02 -17.66
CA ALA A 19 9.45 8.23 -16.97
C ALA A 19 10.98 8.39 -16.97
N SER A 20 11.47 9.61 -17.22
CA SER A 20 12.89 9.96 -17.06
C SER A 20 13.22 10.23 -15.59
N ALA A 21 13.00 9.23 -14.76
CA ALA A 21 13.20 9.25 -13.31
C ALA A 21 14.13 8.11 -12.87
N PRO A 22 14.75 8.19 -11.68
CA PRO A 22 15.43 7.04 -11.10
C PRO A 22 14.44 5.93 -10.70
N PHE A 23 14.92 4.70 -10.60
CA PHE A 23 14.19 3.63 -9.90
C PHE A 23 14.21 3.93 -8.40
N VAL A 24 13.06 3.76 -7.76
CA VAL A 24 12.90 4.03 -6.33
C VAL A 24 12.59 2.71 -5.63
N SER A 25 13.31 2.44 -4.55
CA SER A 25 13.06 1.28 -3.71
C SER A 25 11.63 1.24 -3.19
N VAL A 26 11.08 0.03 -3.11
CA VAL A 26 9.83 -0.27 -2.40
C VAL A 26 10.08 -0.48 -0.90
N GLY A 27 11.34 -0.52 -0.47
CA GLY A 27 11.73 -0.82 0.90
C GLY A 27 11.88 -2.32 1.13
N ASN A 28 11.70 -2.76 2.37
CA ASN A 28 11.83 -4.17 2.72
C ASN A 28 10.64 -4.98 2.19
N CYS A 29 10.90 -5.82 1.20
CA CYS A 29 9.93 -6.77 0.64
C CYS A 29 10.26 -8.20 1.09
N SER A 30 9.29 -8.88 1.71
CA SER A 30 9.44 -10.29 2.11
C SER A 30 9.21 -11.26 0.96
N ALA A 31 8.47 -10.83 -0.08
CA ALA A 31 8.21 -11.65 -1.25
C ALA A 31 8.09 -10.78 -2.51
N VAL A 32 8.62 -11.30 -3.62
CA VAL A 32 8.37 -10.84 -4.99
C VAL A 32 8.17 -12.08 -5.85
N THR A 33 6.99 -12.23 -6.46
CA THR A 33 6.62 -13.41 -7.24
C THR A 33 6.24 -13.03 -8.66
N LEU A 34 6.56 -13.89 -9.61
CA LEU A 34 6.13 -13.82 -11.01
C LEU A 34 5.43 -15.14 -11.35
N SER A 35 4.13 -15.07 -11.64
CA SER A 35 3.27 -16.24 -11.82
C SER A 35 2.69 -16.24 -13.25
N PRO A 36 3.27 -17.02 -14.18
CA PRO A 36 2.69 -17.20 -15.51
C PRO A 36 1.31 -17.85 -15.42
N GLN A 37 0.33 -17.27 -16.10
CA GLN A 37 -1.05 -17.75 -16.15
C GLN A 37 -1.33 -18.40 -17.50
N THR A 38 -1.95 -19.58 -17.49
CA THR A 38 -2.31 -20.31 -18.70
C THR A 38 -3.80 -20.64 -18.74
N GLU A 39 -4.41 -20.51 -19.92
CA GLU A 39 -5.75 -20.96 -20.20
C GLU A 39 -5.69 -22.24 -21.03
N LYS A 40 -6.27 -23.31 -20.49
CA LYS A 40 -6.33 -24.62 -21.11
C LYS A 40 -7.70 -24.86 -21.74
N LYS A 41 -7.74 -25.02 -23.06
CA LYS A 41 -8.94 -25.39 -23.81
C LYS A 41 -8.92 -26.88 -24.11
N THR A 42 -9.80 -27.60 -23.43
CA THR A 42 -9.96 -29.05 -23.59
C THR A 42 -11.17 -29.36 -24.46
N LEU A 43 -10.96 -30.17 -25.49
CA LEU A 43 -12.03 -30.80 -26.28
C LEU A 43 -12.27 -32.19 -25.72
N THR A 44 -13.44 -32.42 -25.14
CA THR A 44 -13.86 -33.74 -24.69
C THR A 44 -14.18 -34.64 -25.89
N ASP A 45 -13.86 -35.94 -25.80
CA ASP A 45 -14.30 -36.91 -26.79
C ASP A 45 -15.76 -37.28 -26.56
N TYR A 46 -16.58 -37.04 -27.58
CA TYR A 46 -18.01 -37.35 -27.59
C TYR A 46 -18.33 -38.62 -28.39
N THR A 47 -17.33 -39.31 -28.94
CA THR A 47 -17.55 -40.45 -29.85
C THR A 47 -17.75 -41.79 -29.14
N THR A 48 -17.45 -41.87 -27.85
CA THR A 48 -17.63 -43.08 -27.03
C THR A 48 -18.30 -42.75 -25.69
N PRO A 49 -19.28 -43.56 -25.23
CA PRO A 49 -19.79 -43.49 -23.87
C PRO A 49 -18.67 -43.84 -22.88
N GLY A 50 -18.32 -42.90 -22.00
CA GLY A 50 -17.18 -42.99 -21.09
C GLY A 50 -16.35 -41.69 -21.03
N GLY A 51 -16.37 -40.89 -22.10
CA GLY A 51 -15.69 -39.59 -22.17
C GLY A 51 -14.15 -39.68 -22.12
N GLY A 52 -13.48 -38.54 -22.33
CA GLY A 52 -12.03 -38.41 -22.34
C GLY A 52 -11.56 -37.09 -22.95
N VAL A 53 -10.28 -36.74 -22.86
CA VAL A 53 -9.70 -35.57 -23.56
C VAL A 53 -9.33 -35.98 -24.98
N ARG A 54 -10.04 -35.47 -25.99
CA ARG A 54 -9.75 -35.71 -27.41
C ARG A 54 -8.65 -34.79 -27.94
N ASN A 55 -8.64 -33.54 -27.50
CA ASN A 55 -7.62 -32.56 -27.85
C ASN A 55 -7.50 -31.51 -26.75
N GLU A 56 -6.34 -30.87 -26.67
CA GLU A 56 -6.05 -29.87 -25.67
C GLU A 56 -5.10 -28.82 -26.24
N VAL A 57 -5.39 -27.55 -25.97
CA VAL A 57 -4.49 -26.44 -26.30
C VAL A 57 -4.35 -25.55 -25.09
N GLU A 58 -3.11 -25.32 -24.67
CA GLU A 58 -2.76 -24.39 -23.59
C GLU A 58 -2.24 -23.07 -24.18
N ARG A 59 -2.73 -21.94 -23.67
CA ARG A 59 -2.34 -20.60 -24.08
C ARG A 59 -1.87 -19.80 -22.88
N LEU A 60 -0.71 -19.16 -22.98
CA LEU A 60 -0.29 -18.17 -22.00
C LEU A 60 -1.22 -16.96 -22.09
N THR A 61 -1.92 -16.65 -21.00
CA THR A 61 -2.82 -15.50 -20.91
C THR A 61 -2.12 -14.27 -20.36
N GLY A 62 -1.11 -14.45 -19.52
CA GLY A 62 -0.33 -13.36 -18.94
C GLY A 62 0.67 -13.85 -17.91
N VAL A 63 1.30 -12.90 -17.23
CA VAL A 63 2.14 -13.16 -16.05
C VAL A 63 1.66 -12.21 -14.97
N GLU A 64 1.27 -12.75 -13.82
CA GLU A 64 0.93 -11.96 -12.64
C GLU A 64 2.18 -11.69 -11.82
N MET A 65 2.21 -10.55 -11.14
CA MET A 65 3.26 -10.19 -10.22
C MET A 65 2.65 -9.80 -8.89
N ALA A 66 3.18 -10.34 -7.80
CA ALA A 66 2.84 -9.89 -6.47
C ALA A 66 4.11 -9.51 -5.72
N TYR A 67 4.03 -8.48 -4.90
CA TYR A 67 5.09 -8.18 -3.92
C TYR A 67 4.46 -7.79 -2.58
N THR A 68 5.13 -8.22 -1.51
CA THR A 68 4.71 -7.97 -0.12
C THR A 68 5.76 -7.11 0.54
N PHE A 69 5.37 -5.89 0.94
CA PHE A 69 6.26 -4.93 1.58
C PHE A 69 5.88 -4.69 3.04
N HIS A 70 6.88 -4.35 3.84
CA HIS A 70 6.74 -4.04 5.28
C HIS A 70 7.03 -2.57 5.60
N ASP A 71 7.59 -1.82 4.66
CA ASP A 71 7.85 -0.39 4.83
C ASP A 71 6.63 0.45 4.41
N PHE A 72 5.94 1.00 5.40
CA PHE A 72 4.73 1.82 5.24
C PHE A 72 5.01 3.32 5.08
N ALA A 73 6.08 3.67 4.36
CA ALA A 73 6.34 5.05 3.95
C ALA A 73 5.14 5.65 3.16
N PRO A 74 4.81 6.95 3.33
CA PRO A 74 3.73 7.60 2.59
C PRO A 74 3.87 7.50 1.06
N GLU A 75 5.09 7.43 0.56
CA GLU A 75 5.43 7.23 -0.85
C GLU A 75 5.07 5.80 -1.30
N ASN A 76 5.23 4.81 -0.43
CA ASN A 76 4.80 3.43 -0.68
C ASN A 76 3.28 3.33 -0.66
N PHE A 77 2.63 3.95 0.32
CA PHE A 77 1.17 4.00 0.38
C PHE A 77 0.55 4.70 -0.84
N SER A 78 1.08 5.85 -1.26
CA SER A 78 0.56 6.54 -2.43
C SER A 78 0.75 5.74 -3.73
N ARG A 79 1.88 5.03 -3.88
CA ARG A 79 2.08 4.12 -5.02
C ARG A 79 1.13 2.92 -4.98
N ALA A 80 1.06 2.22 -3.84
CA ALA A 80 0.29 0.99 -3.67
C ALA A 80 -1.24 1.22 -3.66
N LEU A 81 -1.70 2.37 -3.14
CA LEU A 81 -3.13 2.72 -3.06
C LEU A 81 -3.58 3.68 -4.15
N ARG A 82 -2.74 3.99 -5.15
CA ARG A 82 -3.00 5.02 -6.17
C ARG A 82 -3.42 6.35 -5.54
N GLY A 83 -2.75 6.68 -4.45
CA GLY A 83 -3.07 7.82 -3.63
C GLY A 83 -2.29 9.07 -3.99
N THR A 84 -2.69 10.18 -3.38
CA THR A 84 -1.93 11.42 -3.36
C THR A 84 -1.49 11.71 -1.92
N THR A 85 -0.24 12.12 -1.76
CA THR A 85 0.29 12.56 -0.47
C THR A 85 0.08 14.06 -0.31
N THR A 86 -0.30 14.48 0.90
CA THR A 86 -0.33 15.89 1.29
C THR A 86 0.41 16.04 2.61
N SER A 87 1.49 16.81 2.58
CA SER A 87 2.24 17.16 3.79
C SER A 87 1.51 18.25 4.55
N VAL A 88 1.35 18.06 5.85
CA VAL A 88 0.79 19.03 6.78
C VAL A 88 1.92 19.50 7.66
N VAL A 89 2.16 20.81 7.68
CA VAL A 89 3.21 21.43 8.50
C VAL A 89 2.80 21.40 9.98
N ALA A 90 3.78 21.26 10.86
CA ALA A 90 3.57 21.41 12.29
C ALA A 90 3.02 22.82 12.60
N GLY A 91 2.07 22.92 13.52
CA GLY A 91 1.47 24.20 13.85
C GLY A 91 0.37 24.12 14.88
N ASN A 92 -0.27 25.26 15.11
CA ASN A 92 -1.36 25.40 16.06
C ASN A 92 -2.65 25.56 15.28
N VAL A 93 -3.62 24.70 15.56
CA VAL A 93 -5.00 24.86 15.11
C VAL A 93 -5.78 25.51 16.24
N VAL A 94 -6.48 26.60 15.92
CA VAL A 94 -7.26 27.38 16.89
C VAL A 94 -8.74 27.23 16.56
N ASP A 95 -9.51 26.91 17.60
CA ASP A 95 -10.98 26.84 17.59
C ASP A 95 -11.56 26.01 16.42
N GLU A 96 -11.03 24.80 16.18
CA GLU A 96 -11.61 23.87 15.22
C GLU A 96 -13.02 23.45 15.66
N PRO A 97 -14.07 23.66 14.85
CA PRO A 97 -15.42 23.24 15.21
C PRO A 97 -15.54 21.73 15.14
N VAL A 98 -15.92 21.09 16.25
CA VAL A 98 -15.98 19.64 16.38
C VAL A 98 -17.34 19.20 16.93
N THR A 99 -17.89 18.13 16.36
CA THR A 99 -19.10 17.45 16.86
C THR A 99 -18.68 16.29 17.75
N ALA A 100 -18.81 16.47 19.06
CA ALA A 100 -18.36 15.51 20.06
C ALA A 100 -19.53 14.91 20.85
N TYR A 101 -19.57 13.59 20.96
CA TYR A 101 -20.61 12.84 21.69
C TYR A 101 -20.03 12.25 22.98
N LYS A 102 -20.83 12.25 24.05
CA LYS A 102 -20.47 11.64 25.33
C LYS A 102 -20.25 10.13 25.19
N GLY A 103 -19.26 9.62 25.91
CA GLY A 103 -18.81 8.23 25.87
C GLY A 103 -18.06 7.84 24.58
N GLY A 104 -17.76 8.80 23.70
CA GLY A 104 -17.22 8.54 22.37
C GLY A 104 -15.86 9.16 22.11
N TYR A 105 -15.09 8.52 21.23
CA TYR A 105 -13.89 9.07 20.63
C TYR A 105 -14.26 10.01 19.47
N THR A 106 -13.72 11.22 19.51
CA THR A 106 -13.94 12.25 18.50
C THR A 106 -12.61 12.58 17.81
N PRO A 107 -12.46 12.22 16.52
CA PRO A 107 -11.27 12.58 15.77
C PRO A 107 -11.23 14.09 15.48
N LEU A 108 -10.03 14.65 15.44
CA LEU A 108 -9.78 16.02 15.00
C LEU A 108 -9.37 16.02 13.52
N GLY A 109 -9.46 17.17 12.86
CA GLY A 109 -9.10 17.33 11.45
C GLY A 109 -7.64 16.99 11.13
N LYS A 110 -6.77 17.09 12.14
CA LYS A 110 -5.36 16.64 12.11
C LYS A 110 -5.06 15.87 13.39
N ILE A 111 -4.06 14.98 13.33
CA ILE A 111 -3.56 14.31 14.54
C ILE A 111 -2.96 15.38 15.46
N ALA A 112 -3.51 15.54 16.67
CA ALA A 112 -2.99 16.45 17.67
C ALA A 112 -1.82 15.81 18.46
N SER A 113 -0.83 16.61 18.85
CA SER A 113 0.19 16.23 19.85
C SER A 113 -0.23 16.63 21.27
N SER A 114 -1.02 17.69 21.39
CA SER A 114 -1.59 18.17 22.65
C SER A 114 -2.80 19.05 22.38
N ILE A 115 -3.76 19.05 23.31
CA ILE A 115 -4.90 19.96 23.30
C ILE A 115 -4.53 21.20 24.10
N THR A 116 -4.80 22.39 23.56
CA THR A 116 -4.48 23.67 24.22
C THR A 116 -5.72 24.31 24.84
N ALA A 117 -6.90 24.09 24.27
CA ALA A 117 -8.17 24.51 24.85
C ALA A 117 -9.33 23.74 24.22
N VAL A 118 -10.35 23.43 25.01
CA VAL A 118 -11.67 23.02 24.52
C VAL A 118 -12.68 24.02 25.03
N LYS A 119 -13.52 24.52 24.12
CA LYS A 119 -14.58 25.49 24.43
C LYS A 119 -15.90 25.01 23.88
N ASP A 120 -17.00 25.57 24.36
CA ASP A 120 -18.28 25.43 23.70
C ASP A 120 -18.28 26.14 22.33
N SER A 121 -19.30 25.89 21.52
CA SER A 121 -19.42 26.48 20.19
C SER A 121 -19.45 28.02 20.20
N THR A 122 -19.90 28.64 21.30
CA THR A 122 -19.91 30.10 21.47
C THR A 122 -18.63 30.69 22.07
N ALA A 123 -17.70 29.83 22.50
CA ALA A 123 -16.47 30.19 23.21
C ALA A 123 -16.69 30.94 24.54
N ALA A 124 -17.86 30.77 25.16
CA ALA A 124 -18.22 31.32 26.45
C ALA A 124 -17.83 30.41 27.63
N THR A 125 -17.79 29.10 27.41
CA THR A 125 -17.40 28.11 28.42
C THR A 125 -16.16 27.38 27.97
N THR A 126 -15.15 27.33 28.83
CA THR A 126 -13.97 26.48 28.69
C THR A 126 -14.19 25.17 29.44
N TYR A 127 -13.71 24.08 28.87
CA TYR A 127 -13.78 22.74 29.45
C TYR A 127 -12.40 22.29 29.87
N ASP A 128 -12.33 21.48 30.92
CA ASP A 128 -11.07 21.04 31.52
C ASP A 128 -10.75 19.58 31.18
N GLU A 129 -9.47 19.29 30.97
CA GLU A 129 -8.98 17.94 30.72
C GLU A 129 -9.06 17.09 31.99
N GLY A 130 -9.54 15.86 31.87
CA GLY A 130 -9.77 14.92 32.97
C GLY A 130 -11.21 14.91 33.47
N ASP A 131 -11.86 16.08 33.50
CA ASP A 131 -13.25 16.22 33.94
C ASP A 131 -14.23 16.19 32.74
N ASP A 132 -14.00 17.05 31.75
CA ASP A 132 -14.92 17.22 30.62
C ASP A 132 -14.49 16.50 29.35
N TYR A 133 -13.17 16.34 29.15
CA TYR A 133 -12.60 15.61 28.02
C TYR A 133 -11.29 14.94 28.40
N VAL A 134 -10.87 13.95 27.63
CA VAL A 134 -9.57 13.28 27.78
C VAL A 134 -8.88 13.29 26.43
N PHE A 135 -7.63 13.75 26.37
CA PHE A 135 -6.83 13.59 25.16
C PHE A 135 -6.45 12.13 24.96
N GLN A 136 -6.68 11.59 23.76
CA GLN A 136 -6.34 10.20 23.45
C GLN A 136 -5.93 10.08 21.98
N ASN A 137 -4.76 9.49 21.70
CA ASN A 137 -4.32 9.10 20.35
C ASN A 137 -4.51 10.15 19.24
N GLY A 138 -4.30 11.43 19.57
CA GLY A 138 -4.41 12.53 18.59
C GLY A 138 -5.82 13.07 18.37
N GLY A 139 -6.82 12.57 19.10
CA GLY A 139 -8.16 13.11 19.21
C GLY A 139 -8.57 13.31 20.67
N ILE A 140 -9.87 13.42 20.92
CA ILE A 140 -10.42 13.59 22.27
C ILE A 140 -11.53 12.58 22.53
N VAL A 141 -11.61 12.08 23.76
CA VAL A 141 -12.74 11.31 24.26
C VAL A 141 -13.54 12.20 25.21
N ILE A 142 -14.86 12.22 25.05
CA ILE A 142 -15.74 12.91 26.00
C ILE A 142 -16.27 11.88 27.00
N PRO A 143 -15.94 11.95 28.30
CA PRO A 143 -16.48 11.04 29.30
C PRO A 143 -18.01 11.08 29.37
N ALA A 144 -18.64 9.98 29.78
CA ALA A 144 -20.10 9.90 29.91
C ALA A 144 -20.68 10.94 30.90
N GLY A 145 -19.91 11.27 31.96
CA GLY A 145 -20.26 12.26 32.98
C GLY A 145 -19.90 13.71 32.64
N SER A 146 -19.31 13.97 31.46
CA SER A 146 -18.86 15.31 31.04
C SER A 146 -19.99 16.34 31.08
N SER A 147 -19.66 17.60 31.38
CA SER A 147 -20.61 18.72 31.34
C SER A 147 -20.92 19.20 29.92
N ILE A 148 -20.13 18.78 28.92
CA ILE A 148 -20.30 19.16 27.51
C ILE A 148 -21.70 18.73 27.03
N PRO A 149 -22.54 19.64 26.52
CA PRO A 149 -23.85 19.29 26.01
C PRO A 149 -23.75 18.41 24.77
N ALA A 150 -24.69 17.47 24.61
CA ALA A 150 -24.76 16.65 23.40
C ALA A 150 -25.03 17.56 22.17
N PRO A 151 -24.45 17.24 21.00
CA PRO A 151 -24.68 18.01 19.79
C PRO A 151 -26.13 17.85 19.34
N VAL A 152 -26.70 18.95 18.83
CA VAL A 152 -28.06 18.98 18.27
C VAL A 152 -27.94 18.87 16.76
N ASP A 153 -28.70 17.94 16.16
CA ASP A 153 -28.73 17.69 14.71
C ASP A 153 -27.35 17.46 14.05
N GLY A 154 -26.39 16.92 14.82
CA GLY A 154 -25.03 16.67 14.36
C GLY A 154 -24.16 17.92 14.18
N ALA A 155 -24.63 19.10 14.60
CA ALA A 155 -23.87 20.33 14.57
C ALA A 155 -22.68 20.31 15.56
N ALA A 156 -21.61 21.02 15.22
CA ALA A 156 -20.46 21.19 16.10
C ALA A 156 -20.88 21.87 17.41
N ASN A 157 -20.68 21.17 18.52
CA ASN A 157 -21.03 21.63 19.87
C ASN A 157 -19.84 22.22 20.63
N ILE A 158 -18.61 21.92 20.19
CA ILE A 158 -17.39 22.41 20.81
C ILE A 158 -16.42 22.99 19.77
N LYS A 159 -15.47 23.77 20.27
CA LYS A 159 -14.31 24.28 19.56
C LYS A 159 -13.05 23.75 20.22
N VAL A 160 -12.19 23.09 19.46
CA VAL A 160 -10.96 22.48 19.95
C VAL A 160 -9.76 23.21 19.38
N SER A 161 -8.91 23.74 20.25
CA SER A 161 -7.60 24.26 19.91
C SER A 161 -6.54 23.24 20.29
N TYR A 162 -5.57 23.00 19.41
CA TYR A 162 -4.56 21.97 19.60
C TYR A 162 -3.28 22.25 18.82
N VAL A 163 -2.18 21.64 19.24
CA VAL A 163 -0.92 21.61 18.50
C VAL A 163 -0.88 20.35 17.66
N ASN A 164 -0.50 20.46 16.39
CA ASN A 164 -0.32 19.32 15.49
C ASN A 164 1.16 19.18 15.11
N PRO A 165 1.73 17.96 15.13
CA PRO A 165 3.04 17.71 14.54
C PRO A 165 2.95 17.76 13.01
N ALA A 166 4.12 17.77 12.37
CA ALA A 166 4.21 17.54 10.94
C ALA A 166 3.69 16.12 10.66
N GLN A 167 2.80 16.00 9.69
CA GLN A 167 2.14 14.73 9.36
C GLN A 167 1.90 14.63 7.86
N THR A 168 1.85 13.43 7.33
CA THR A 168 1.56 13.19 5.91
C THR A 168 0.23 12.47 5.79
N LYS A 169 -0.70 13.08 5.05
CA LYS A 169 -2.00 12.49 4.75
C LYS A 169 -1.92 11.81 3.39
N VAL A 170 -2.23 10.52 3.33
CA VAL A 170 -2.41 9.78 2.08
C VAL A 170 -3.90 9.67 1.80
N GLN A 171 -4.36 10.20 0.68
CA GLN A 171 -5.70 9.92 0.17
C GLN A 171 -5.62 8.79 -0.84
N ALA A 172 -6.18 7.63 -0.51
CA ALA A 172 -6.19 6.45 -1.37
C ALA A 172 -7.18 6.59 -2.55
N LEU A 173 -6.89 5.90 -3.66
CA LEU A 173 -7.79 5.69 -4.81
C LEU A 173 -8.23 6.95 -5.56
N VAL A 174 -7.46 8.04 -5.46
CA VAL A 174 -7.76 9.31 -6.14
C VAL A 174 -7.14 9.42 -7.53
N ASN A 175 -6.15 8.57 -7.85
CA ASN A 175 -5.44 8.58 -9.13
C ASN A 175 -5.80 7.36 -10.00
N PRO A 176 -5.78 7.51 -11.35
CA PRO A 176 -5.97 6.38 -12.25
C PRO A 176 -4.83 5.36 -12.15
N ALA A 177 -5.06 4.17 -12.72
CA ALA A 177 -4.03 3.14 -12.80
C ALA A 177 -2.81 3.63 -13.60
N LYS A 178 -1.63 3.61 -12.97
CA LYS A 178 -0.35 3.85 -13.63
C LYS A 178 0.30 2.53 -14.07
N GLN A 179 1.21 2.61 -15.01
CA GLN A 179 2.07 1.49 -15.42
C GLN A 179 3.47 1.74 -14.88
N TYR A 180 4.18 0.67 -14.54
CA TYR A 180 5.50 0.75 -13.94
C TYR A 180 6.49 -0.19 -14.63
N GLU A 181 7.77 0.14 -14.51
CA GLU A 181 8.92 -0.72 -14.74
C GLU A 181 9.45 -1.16 -13.38
N GLY A 182 9.83 -2.42 -13.25
CA GLY A 182 10.35 -2.99 -12.00
C GLY A 182 11.72 -3.62 -12.20
N VAL A 183 12.59 -3.50 -11.20
CA VAL A 183 13.89 -4.17 -11.17
C VAL A 183 14.06 -4.80 -9.79
N PHE A 184 14.28 -6.11 -9.77
CA PHE A 184 14.76 -6.82 -8.58
C PHE A 184 16.27 -6.96 -8.68
N LEU A 185 16.97 -6.43 -7.68
CA LEU A 185 18.41 -6.55 -7.48
C LEU A 185 18.64 -7.56 -6.37
N GLY A 186 18.91 -8.81 -6.76
CA GLY A 186 19.08 -9.93 -5.85
C GLY A 186 20.51 -10.44 -5.77
N LEU A 187 20.77 -11.16 -4.69
CA LEU A 187 21.94 -11.99 -4.45
C LEU A 187 21.45 -13.41 -4.19
N ASN A 188 22.14 -14.40 -4.76
CA ASN A 188 21.87 -15.80 -4.52
C ASN A 188 22.79 -16.35 -3.43
N GLU A 189 22.27 -16.48 -2.22
CA GLU A 189 23.03 -16.99 -1.05
C GLU A 189 23.45 -18.45 -1.21
N ALA A 190 22.63 -19.27 -1.88
CA ALA A 190 22.98 -20.66 -2.19
C ALA A 190 24.18 -20.75 -3.15
N GLN A 191 24.50 -19.66 -3.86
CA GLN A 191 25.63 -19.56 -4.78
C GLN A 191 26.65 -18.50 -4.33
N SER A 192 26.96 -18.42 -3.04
CA SER A 192 27.98 -17.50 -2.50
C SER A 192 27.71 -16.01 -2.77
N GLY A 193 26.44 -15.61 -2.82
CA GLY A 193 26.03 -14.22 -3.01
C GLY A 193 26.14 -13.72 -4.47
N LYS A 194 26.14 -14.63 -5.45
CA LYS A 194 26.19 -14.26 -6.88
C LYS A 194 25.00 -13.41 -7.29
N ALA A 195 25.26 -12.38 -8.10
CA ALA A 195 24.22 -11.40 -8.44
C ALA A 195 23.14 -12.00 -9.35
N VAL A 196 21.89 -11.67 -9.07
CA VAL A 196 20.72 -12.00 -9.89
C VAL A 196 19.91 -10.72 -10.10
N ARG A 197 19.63 -10.39 -11.36
CA ARG A 197 18.79 -9.25 -11.72
C ARG A 197 17.57 -9.73 -12.48
N ILE A 198 16.39 -9.31 -12.04
CA ILE A 198 15.15 -9.52 -12.77
C ILE A 198 14.58 -8.16 -13.15
N THR A 199 14.46 -7.90 -14.45
CA THR A 199 13.87 -6.64 -14.96
C THR A 199 12.49 -6.93 -15.53
N VAL A 200 11.46 -6.34 -14.93
CA VAL A 200 10.08 -6.35 -15.41
C VAL A 200 9.89 -5.12 -16.30
N HIS A 201 9.64 -5.34 -17.59
CA HIS A 201 9.60 -4.28 -18.60
C HIS A 201 8.36 -3.40 -18.49
N LYS A 202 7.23 -3.99 -18.12
CA LYS A 202 5.97 -3.25 -17.98
C LYS A 202 5.01 -4.02 -17.10
N MET A 203 4.59 -3.41 -16.00
CA MET A 203 3.58 -3.96 -15.08
C MET A 203 2.48 -2.95 -14.83
N SER A 204 1.26 -3.43 -14.59
CA SER A 204 0.21 -2.60 -14.01
C SER A 204 0.65 -2.15 -12.61
N GLY A 205 0.31 -0.93 -12.20
CA GLY A 205 0.60 -0.42 -10.86
C GLY A 205 -0.06 -1.14 -9.71
N GLY A 206 -0.82 -2.19 -9.99
CA GLY A 206 -1.54 -2.96 -9.00
C GLY A 206 -2.49 -2.10 -8.17
N LEU A 207 -3.04 -2.74 -7.16
CA LEU A 207 -3.69 -2.12 -6.00
C LEU A 207 -3.27 -2.98 -4.81
N MET A 208 -3.05 -2.35 -3.66
CA MET A 208 -2.89 -3.08 -2.42
C MET A 208 -4.15 -3.91 -2.17
N GLN A 209 -4.00 -5.23 -2.10
CA GLN A 209 -5.14 -6.13 -1.88
C GLN A 209 -5.54 -6.16 -0.42
N GLN A 210 -4.56 -6.16 0.48
CA GLN A 210 -4.76 -6.24 1.92
C GLN A 210 -3.76 -5.35 2.65
N LEU A 211 -4.24 -4.69 3.70
CA LEU A 211 -3.45 -3.95 4.67
C LEU A 211 -3.78 -4.47 6.08
N GLY A 212 -2.84 -5.16 6.71
CA GLY A 212 -2.96 -5.56 8.11
C GLY A 212 -2.60 -4.41 9.03
N LEU A 213 -3.58 -3.83 9.73
CA LEU A 213 -3.36 -2.72 10.69
C LEU A 213 -3.10 -3.21 12.12
N ILE A 214 -3.55 -4.42 12.47
CA ILE A 214 -3.40 -5.04 13.78
C ILE A 214 -3.08 -6.53 13.55
N GLY A 215 -2.07 -7.05 14.23
CA GLY A 215 -1.66 -8.45 14.16
C GLY A 215 -0.48 -8.74 15.08
N ASP A 216 -0.16 -10.02 15.26
CA ASP A 216 0.97 -10.47 16.09
C ASP A 216 2.32 -10.37 15.34
N ASP A 217 2.27 -10.36 14.00
CA ASP A 217 3.41 -10.16 13.11
C ASP A 217 3.54 -8.70 12.66
N TYR A 218 4.71 -8.35 12.11
CA TYR A 218 4.90 -7.04 11.48
C TYR A 218 3.87 -6.83 10.37
N GLY A 219 3.27 -5.63 10.33
CA GLY A 219 2.31 -5.27 9.29
C GLY A 219 2.89 -5.49 7.90
N GLN A 220 2.06 -5.98 6.99
CA GLN A 220 2.43 -6.25 5.61
C GLN A 220 1.37 -5.72 4.66
N GLY A 221 1.83 -5.17 3.52
CA GLY A 221 0.99 -4.76 2.40
C GLY A 221 1.31 -5.61 1.19
N GLU A 222 0.32 -6.35 0.69
CA GLU A 222 0.45 -7.11 -0.55
C GLU A 222 -0.10 -6.31 -1.73
N VAL A 223 0.69 -6.14 -2.78
CA VAL A 223 0.29 -5.48 -4.03
C VAL A 223 0.39 -6.48 -5.16
N THR A 224 -0.73 -6.67 -5.86
CA THR A 224 -0.81 -7.53 -7.04
C THR A 224 -0.97 -6.71 -8.30
N GLY A 225 -0.26 -7.08 -9.35
CA GLY A 225 -0.39 -6.53 -10.69
C GLY A 225 -0.21 -7.61 -11.76
N SER A 226 -0.36 -7.22 -13.02
CA SER A 226 -0.08 -8.05 -14.18
C SER A 226 0.98 -7.42 -15.07
N LEU A 227 1.85 -8.25 -15.63
CA LEU A 227 2.80 -7.84 -16.64
C LEU A 227 2.06 -7.60 -17.95
N GLN A 228 2.40 -6.50 -18.60
CA GLN A 228 1.86 -6.14 -19.91
C GLN A 228 2.97 -6.28 -20.94
N ALA A 229 2.62 -6.69 -22.16
CA ALA A 229 3.61 -6.79 -23.22
C ALA A 229 4.16 -5.40 -23.57
N ASP A 230 5.47 -5.21 -23.43
CA ASP A 230 6.19 -4.03 -23.90
C ASP A 230 6.47 -4.17 -25.40
N THR A 231 5.72 -3.42 -26.22
CA THR A 231 5.82 -3.44 -27.68
C THR A 231 7.09 -2.79 -28.21
N THR A 232 7.86 -2.11 -27.36
CA THR A 232 9.16 -1.53 -27.73
C THR A 232 10.28 -2.57 -27.84
N LYS A 233 10.08 -3.78 -27.31
CA LYS A 233 11.08 -4.85 -27.40
C LYS A 233 11.09 -5.49 -28.79
N GLY A 234 12.30 -5.62 -29.34
CA GLY A 234 12.54 -6.22 -30.66
C GLY A 234 12.15 -7.69 -30.76
N ALA A 235 12.12 -8.20 -31.99
CA ALA A 235 11.84 -9.61 -32.24
C ALA A 235 12.87 -10.52 -31.55
N GLY A 236 12.40 -11.63 -30.96
CA GLY A 236 13.24 -12.59 -30.23
C GLY A 236 13.55 -12.19 -28.77
N LEU A 237 13.16 -10.99 -28.33
CA LEU A 237 13.30 -10.57 -26.94
C LEU A 237 12.00 -10.80 -26.16
N SER A 238 12.14 -11.14 -24.88
CA SER A 238 11.00 -11.17 -23.96
C SER A 238 10.36 -9.80 -23.88
N ARG A 239 9.04 -9.73 -24.06
CA ARG A 239 8.26 -8.49 -23.92
C ARG A 239 7.79 -8.24 -22.49
N TYR A 240 8.06 -9.16 -21.57
CA TYR A 240 7.52 -9.15 -20.22
C TYR A 240 8.61 -8.89 -19.17
N PHE A 241 9.60 -9.77 -19.09
CA PHE A 241 10.72 -9.65 -18.15
C PHE A 241 11.99 -10.34 -18.66
N THR A 242 13.14 -9.96 -18.11
CA THR A 242 14.43 -10.61 -18.30
C THR A 242 15.00 -11.06 -16.96
N VAL A 243 15.74 -12.18 -16.99
CA VAL A 243 16.50 -12.70 -15.84
C VAL A 243 17.96 -12.74 -16.25
N GLU A 244 18.82 -12.12 -15.47
CA GLU A 244 20.26 -12.12 -15.63
C GLU A 244 20.88 -12.68 -14.36
N GLN A 245 21.75 -13.67 -14.49
CA GLN A 245 22.44 -14.31 -13.38
C GLN A 245 23.93 -14.23 -13.62
N GLU A 246 24.70 -13.88 -12.59
CA GLU A 246 26.15 -13.95 -12.65
C GLU A 246 26.59 -15.40 -12.83
N ALA A 247 27.48 -15.63 -13.80
CA ALA A 247 27.96 -16.97 -14.10
C ALA A 247 28.75 -17.57 -12.91
N LEU A 248 28.52 -18.86 -12.66
CA LEU A 248 29.40 -19.67 -11.84
C LEU A 248 30.68 -19.92 -12.62
N ALA A 249 31.82 -19.78 -11.95
CA ALA A 249 33.13 -20.11 -12.51
C ALA A 249 33.35 -21.63 -12.57
#